data_AF-A0A450S678-F1
#
_entry.id   AF-A0A450S678-F1
#
_cell.length_a   1.000
_cell.length_b   1.000
_cell.length_c   1.000
_cell.angle_alpha   90.00
_cell.angle_beta   90.00
_cell.angle_gamma   90.00
#
_symmetry.space_group_name_H-M   'P 1'
#
loop_
_entity.id
_entity.type
_entity.pdbx_description
1 polymer ?
#
loop_
_entity_poly.entity_id
_entity_poly.type
_entity_poly.pdbx_seq_one_letter_code
_entity_poly.pdbx_strand_id
1 'polypeptide(L)'
;MRDTDLYTRISGIEVPWQVSTVKVEMAKGEIIVHVERKVGAKLCCPICGRESQGYDSRRRRWHHLDTCQYKTILEADIPRVECPEHGVVATSVPWAEPNSGFTAMFKALVIDRLKKASTAAVWRLMGLSWNAIDKTMQQAVKRGLARRGEICARHLGVDETAFKTRHDYVTIVSDQDESKVLHVSSDRKKAGLKKWYESLPECYLQAIESVSILESLLSAQEKIAFDKFHVTKYLGEAVDKVRRQEHRVLMTEGHEDLKGSKHDWLYNQANMTPEKRRSFRALRESTLKTAHTWAIKELAISL
;
A
#
# COMPACT_ATOMS: atom_id res chain seq x y z
N MET A 1 28.86 20.50 -22.21
CA MET A 1 28.19 20.51 -20.89
C MET A 1 29.14 19.82 -19.93
N ARG A 2 29.56 20.46 -18.83
CA ARG A 2 30.39 19.77 -17.84
C ARG A 2 29.50 18.78 -17.08
N ASP A 3 30.08 17.64 -16.73
CA ASP A 3 29.44 16.61 -15.90
C ASP A 3 28.88 17.19 -14.59
N THR A 4 29.61 18.10 -13.94
CA THR A 4 29.15 18.80 -12.73
C THR A 4 27.89 19.64 -12.96
N ASP A 5 27.78 20.31 -14.10
CA ASP A 5 26.59 21.11 -14.46
C ASP A 5 25.38 20.18 -14.70
N LEU A 6 25.59 19.02 -15.34
CA LEU A 6 24.56 18.00 -15.54
C LEU A 6 24.06 17.46 -14.19
N TYR A 7 24.97 16.97 -13.34
CA TYR A 7 24.63 16.37 -12.05
C TYR A 7 24.02 17.37 -11.07
N THR A 8 24.43 18.64 -11.11
CA THR A 8 23.77 19.70 -10.33
C THR A 8 22.28 19.78 -10.69
N ARG A 9 21.96 19.78 -11.99
CA ARG A 9 20.58 19.89 -12.49
C ARG A 9 19.75 18.64 -12.20
N ILE A 10 20.24 17.46 -12.59
CA ILE A 10 19.43 16.23 -12.51
C ILE A 10 19.25 15.72 -11.07
N SER A 11 20.19 16.05 -10.16
CA SER A 11 20.06 15.69 -8.74
C SER A 11 19.31 16.75 -7.92
N GLY A 12 18.90 17.87 -8.54
CA GLY A 12 18.18 18.95 -7.85
C GLY A 12 19.01 19.61 -6.75
N ILE A 13 20.32 19.75 -6.96
CA ILE A 13 21.21 20.42 -6.00
C ILE A 13 21.10 21.92 -6.22
N GLU A 14 20.68 22.63 -5.17
CA GLU A 14 20.45 24.07 -5.19
C GLU A 14 21.40 24.80 -4.23
N VAL A 15 21.56 26.11 -4.45
CA VAL A 15 22.32 27.02 -3.58
C VAL A 15 21.79 26.90 -2.13
N PRO A 16 22.65 26.83 -1.11
CA PRO A 16 24.10 27.09 -1.12
C PRO A 16 24.99 25.89 -1.48
N TRP A 17 24.42 24.77 -1.93
CA TRP A 17 25.19 23.59 -2.32
C TRP A 17 25.50 23.60 -3.82
N GLN A 18 26.58 22.95 -4.20
CA GLN A 18 26.97 22.76 -5.60
C GLN A 18 27.70 21.42 -5.79
N VAL A 19 27.60 20.84 -6.99
CA VAL A 19 28.41 19.67 -7.34
C VAL A 19 29.81 20.14 -7.69
N SER A 20 30.80 19.69 -6.93
CA SER A 20 32.21 20.07 -7.13
C SER A 20 32.95 19.11 -8.04
N THR A 21 32.65 17.81 -7.96
CA THR A 21 33.32 16.77 -8.76
C THR A 21 32.41 15.57 -8.94
N VAL A 22 32.51 14.91 -10.10
CA VAL A 22 31.86 13.63 -10.37
C VAL A 22 32.94 12.60 -10.66
N LYS A 23 32.89 11.45 -9.98
CA LYS A 23 33.83 10.33 -10.19
C LYS A 23 33.04 9.09 -10.60
N VAL A 24 33.40 8.52 -11.74
CA VAL A 24 32.80 7.27 -12.23
C VAL A 24 33.72 6.11 -11.85
N GLU A 25 33.30 5.30 -10.88
CA GLU A 25 34.02 4.12 -10.42
C GLU A 25 33.44 2.87 -11.09
N MET A 26 33.79 2.65 -12.36
CA MET A 26 33.23 1.56 -13.18
C MET A 26 33.40 0.18 -12.54
N ALA A 27 34.54 -0.08 -11.90
CA ALA A 27 34.82 -1.36 -11.24
C ALA A 27 33.89 -1.65 -10.04
N LYS A 28 33.38 -0.60 -9.37
CA LYS A 28 32.43 -0.74 -8.27
C LYS A 28 30.97 -0.61 -8.72
N GLY A 29 30.74 -0.22 -9.97
CA GLY A 29 29.40 0.07 -10.47
C GLY A 29 28.80 1.33 -9.84
N GLU A 30 29.62 2.30 -9.43
CA GLU A 30 29.18 3.51 -8.72
C GLU A 30 29.57 4.80 -9.46
N ILE A 31 28.72 5.83 -9.35
CA ILE A 31 29.06 7.22 -9.68
C ILE A 31 29.00 8.02 -8.40
N ILE A 32 30.13 8.57 -7.97
CA ILE A 32 30.25 9.40 -6.77
C ILE A 32 30.15 10.85 -7.19
N VAL A 33 29.08 11.51 -6.75
CA VAL A 33 28.82 12.93 -6.96
C VAL A 33 29.19 13.65 -5.68
N HIS A 34 30.32 14.36 -5.69
CA HIS A 34 30.76 15.17 -4.57
C HIS A 34 30.00 16.49 -4.56
N VAL A 35 29.32 16.75 -3.46
CA VAL A 35 28.53 17.96 -3.23
C VAL A 35 29.19 18.75 -2.09
N GLU A 36 29.47 20.01 -2.36
CA GLU A 36 30.05 20.92 -1.38
C GLU A 36 29.15 22.12 -1.16
N ARG A 37 29.35 22.76 -0.01
CA ARG A 37 28.63 23.98 0.35
C ARG A 37 29.50 25.18 -0.01
N LYS A 38 28.91 26.20 -0.64
CA LYS A 38 29.61 27.45 -0.93
C LYS A 38 30.13 28.09 0.35
N VAL A 39 31.36 28.60 0.27
CA VAL A 39 32.04 29.30 1.35
C VAL A 39 31.23 30.54 1.75
N GLY A 40 31.17 30.83 3.05
CA GLY A 40 30.47 32.01 3.60
C GLY A 40 28.97 31.85 3.84
N ALA A 41 28.38 30.70 3.51
CA ALA A 41 26.98 30.44 3.85
C ALA A 41 26.81 30.30 5.38
N LYS A 42 25.77 30.93 5.94
CA LYS A 42 25.43 30.91 7.38
C LYS A 42 25.02 29.53 7.87
N LEU A 43 25.60 29.08 8.98
CA LEU A 43 25.27 27.79 9.58
C LEU A 43 24.18 27.99 10.63
N CYS A 44 23.07 27.25 10.49
CA CYS A 44 21.94 27.33 11.40
C CYS A 44 21.67 25.98 12.07
N CYS A 45 21.22 26.02 13.33
CA CYS A 45 20.70 24.84 14.01
C CYS A 45 19.47 24.30 13.25
N PRO A 46 19.40 23.00 12.90
CA PRO A 46 18.27 22.43 12.16
C PRO A 46 17.00 22.31 13.02
N ILE A 47 17.07 22.54 14.33
CA ILE A 47 15.95 22.39 15.26
C ILE A 47 15.30 23.76 15.54
N CYS A 48 16.08 24.75 15.99
CA CYS A 48 15.56 26.09 16.31
C CYS A 48 15.81 27.14 15.23
N GLY A 49 16.57 26.83 14.18
CA GLY A 49 16.85 27.77 13.08
C GLY A 49 17.86 28.88 13.41
N ARG A 50 18.31 29.01 14.66
CA ARG A 50 19.28 30.04 15.07
C ARG A 50 20.63 29.85 14.38
N GLU A 51 21.22 30.95 13.91
CA GLU A 51 22.60 30.97 13.44
C GLU A 51 23.53 30.53 14.58
N SER A 52 24.43 29.61 14.32
CA SER A 52 25.26 28.96 15.35
C SER A 52 26.69 28.76 14.83
N GLN A 53 27.65 28.78 15.75
CA GLN A 53 29.05 28.57 15.42
C GLN A 53 29.27 27.15 14.86
N GLY A 54 30.09 27.04 13.82
CA GLY A 54 30.50 25.75 13.28
C GLY A 54 31.41 25.01 14.27
N TYR A 55 31.22 23.70 14.39
CA TYR A 55 31.97 22.82 15.29
C TYR A 55 32.98 21.96 14.51
N ASP A 56 32.51 20.95 13.79
CA ASP A 56 33.29 20.13 12.87
C ASP A 56 32.44 19.78 11.63
N SER A 57 32.99 18.99 10.70
CA SER A 57 32.23 18.45 9.57
C SER A 57 32.37 16.94 9.52
N ARG A 58 31.29 16.25 9.11
CA ARG A 58 31.27 14.80 8.98
C ARG A 58 30.86 14.41 7.56
N ARG A 59 31.70 13.61 6.92
CA ARG A 59 31.40 13.03 5.61
C ARG A 59 30.19 12.12 5.69
N ARG A 60 29.26 12.30 4.76
CA ARG A 60 28.08 11.44 4.62
C ARG A 60 27.85 11.09 3.16
N ARG A 61 27.29 9.90 2.96
CA ARG A 61 26.93 9.35 1.65
C ARG A 61 25.43 9.05 1.61
N TRP A 62 24.80 9.33 0.46
CA TRP A 62 23.41 8.97 0.19
C TRP A 62 23.31 8.25 -1.15
N HIS A 63 22.55 7.17 -1.18
CA HIS A 63 22.15 6.56 -2.44
C HIS A 63 21.04 7.41 -3.09
N HIS A 64 21.33 7.85 -4.30
CA HIS A 64 20.44 8.63 -5.17
C HIS A 64 19.90 7.75 -6.30
N LEU A 65 19.07 8.31 -7.18
CA LEU A 65 18.61 7.60 -8.37
C LEU A 65 19.78 7.14 -9.22
N ASP A 66 19.76 5.89 -9.64
CA ASP A 66 20.82 5.28 -10.45
C ASP A 66 20.93 6.00 -11.80
N THR A 67 22.16 6.23 -12.24
CA THR A 67 22.43 6.78 -13.57
C THR A 67 22.80 5.61 -14.47
N CYS A 68 21.96 5.32 -15.47
CA CYS A 68 22.11 4.13 -16.32
C CYS A 68 22.20 2.86 -15.46
N GLN A 69 23.25 2.05 -15.64
CA GLN A 69 23.51 0.83 -14.86
C GLN A 69 24.28 1.07 -13.55
N TYR A 70 24.62 2.34 -13.23
CA TYR A 70 25.49 2.67 -12.11
C TYR A 70 24.72 3.25 -10.93
N LYS A 71 25.09 2.82 -9.72
CA LYS A 71 24.55 3.40 -8.48
C LYS A 71 25.08 4.80 -8.28
N THR A 72 24.19 5.79 -8.20
CA THR A 72 24.60 7.17 -7.96
C THR A 72 24.69 7.43 -6.46
N ILE A 73 25.86 7.85 -5.97
CA ILE A 73 26.10 8.17 -4.57
C ILE A 73 26.39 9.66 -4.44
N LEU A 74 25.52 10.40 -3.74
CA LEU A 74 25.85 11.76 -3.31
C LEU A 74 26.76 11.67 -2.09
N GLU A 75 27.89 12.38 -2.11
CA GLU A 75 28.82 12.48 -1.00
C GLU A 75 29.05 13.94 -0.63
N ALA A 76 28.88 14.29 0.64
CA ALA A 76 29.10 15.64 1.13
C ALA A 76 29.67 15.65 2.55
N ASP A 77 30.52 16.62 2.83
CA ASP A 77 30.98 16.92 4.20
C ASP A 77 29.93 17.83 4.86
N ILE A 78 29.20 17.29 5.84
CA ILE A 78 28.08 17.98 6.50
C ILE A 78 28.57 18.69 7.76
N PRO A 79 28.48 20.03 7.82
CA PRO A 79 28.84 20.77 9.02
C PRO A 79 27.93 20.42 10.19
N ARG A 80 28.53 20.32 11.38
CA ARG A 80 27.82 20.33 12.66
C ARG A 80 28.01 21.69 13.31
N VAL A 81 26.98 22.18 13.97
CA VAL A 81 26.98 23.45 14.69
C VAL A 81 26.85 23.21 16.18
N GLU A 82 27.47 24.08 16.97
CA GLU A 82 27.30 24.13 18.41
C GLU A 82 26.17 25.11 18.75
N CYS A 83 24.97 24.55 18.98
CA CYS A 83 23.80 25.32 19.35
C CYS A 83 23.72 25.47 20.88
N PRO A 84 23.57 26.68 21.44
CA PRO A 84 23.46 26.88 22.88
C PRO A 84 22.29 26.11 23.55
N GLU A 85 21.22 25.83 22.79
CA GLU A 85 20.02 25.14 23.30
C GLU A 85 20.03 23.63 23.02
N HIS A 86 20.63 23.21 21.90
CA HIS A 86 20.51 21.84 21.40
C HIS A 86 21.85 21.08 21.37
N GLY A 87 22.94 21.71 21.81
CA GLY A 87 24.29 21.16 21.76
C GLY A 87 24.82 21.02 20.33
N VAL A 88 25.70 20.04 20.12
CA VAL A 88 26.33 19.79 18.81
C VAL A 88 25.41 19.00 17.90
N VAL A 89 24.89 19.64 16.85
CA VAL A 89 23.91 19.05 15.92
C VAL A 89 24.34 19.20 14.46
N ALA A 90 24.08 18.19 13.63
CA ALA A 90 24.39 18.23 12.20
C ALA A 90 23.38 19.08 11.42
N THR A 91 23.87 19.97 10.55
CA THR A 91 23.01 20.78 9.68
C THR A 91 22.16 19.93 8.74
N SER A 92 20.98 20.45 8.36
CA SER A 92 20.09 19.79 7.40
C SER A 92 20.61 19.95 5.97
N VAL A 93 20.31 18.95 5.13
CA VAL A 93 20.55 19.01 3.68
C VAL A 93 19.21 19.02 2.95
N PRO A 94 19.08 19.73 1.82
CA PRO A 94 17.80 19.86 1.14
C PRO A 94 17.35 18.56 0.45
N TRP A 95 18.28 17.67 0.08
CA TRP A 95 17.98 16.45 -0.68
C TRP A 95 17.69 15.22 0.18
N ALA A 96 17.82 15.26 1.51
CA ALA A 96 17.64 14.07 2.35
C ALA A 96 17.08 14.38 3.74
N GLU A 97 16.24 13.47 4.24
CA GLU A 97 15.75 13.50 5.61
C GLU A 97 16.88 13.20 6.63
N PRO A 98 16.76 13.70 7.88
CA PRO A 98 17.72 13.40 8.94
C PRO A 98 17.94 11.89 9.11
N ASN A 99 19.21 11.48 9.31
CA ASN A 99 19.62 10.09 9.50
C ASN A 99 19.22 9.11 8.36
N SER A 100 18.86 9.63 7.18
CA SER A 100 18.63 8.82 5.97
C SER A 100 19.96 8.55 5.25
N GLY A 101 20.14 7.32 4.78
CA GLY A 101 21.17 6.95 3.80
C GLY A 101 20.71 7.08 2.34
N PHE A 102 19.50 7.59 2.13
CA PHE A 102 18.88 7.76 0.82
C PHE A 102 18.45 9.22 0.61
N THR A 103 18.51 9.67 -0.64
CA THR A 103 17.93 10.96 -1.03
C THR A 103 16.40 10.90 -1.05
N ALA A 104 15.73 12.05 -0.94
CA ALA A 104 14.28 12.16 -1.02
C ALA A 104 13.73 11.64 -2.35
N MET A 105 14.40 11.95 -3.47
CA MET A 105 14.05 11.43 -4.80
C MET A 105 14.15 9.91 -4.88
N PHE A 106 15.21 9.32 -4.32
CA PHE A 106 15.35 7.87 -4.27
C PHE A 106 14.24 7.21 -3.42
N LYS A 107 13.95 7.77 -2.24
CA LYS A 107 12.84 7.28 -1.42
C LYS A 107 11.49 7.41 -2.14
N ALA A 108 11.28 8.47 -2.91
CA ALA A 108 10.07 8.64 -3.71
C ALA A 108 9.92 7.54 -4.77
N LEU A 109 11.01 7.17 -5.46
CA LEU A 109 11.01 6.03 -6.39
C LEU A 109 10.65 4.73 -5.67
N VAL A 110 11.27 4.45 -4.52
CA VAL A 110 10.96 3.24 -3.72
C VAL A 110 9.47 3.18 -3.36
N ILE A 111 8.89 4.31 -2.92
CA ILE A 111 7.47 4.40 -2.57
C ILE A 111 6.58 4.18 -3.81
N ASP A 112 6.93 4.74 -4.96
CA ASP A 112 6.19 4.50 -6.21
C ASP A 112 6.19 3.01 -6.60
N ARG A 113 7.31 2.31 -6.42
CA ARG A 113 7.40 0.87 -6.69
C ARG A 113 6.60 0.05 -5.68
N LEU A 114 6.63 0.42 -4.40
CA LEU A 114 5.83 -0.24 -3.34
C LEU A 114 4.32 -0.12 -3.58
N LYS A 115 3.87 0.92 -4.29
CA LYS A 115 2.45 1.04 -4.69
C LYS A 115 2.03 0.05 -5.78
N LYS A 116 2.98 -0.54 -6.51
CA LYS A 116 2.73 -1.33 -7.73
C LYS A 116 3.19 -2.79 -7.61
N ALA A 117 3.99 -3.12 -6.61
CA ALA A 117 4.60 -4.43 -6.45
C ALA A 117 4.73 -4.82 -4.98
N SER A 118 4.88 -6.12 -4.72
CA SER A 118 5.10 -6.62 -3.37
C SER A 118 6.42 -6.11 -2.79
N THR A 119 6.49 -5.95 -1.48
CA THR A 119 7.71 -5.55 -0.75
C THR A 119 8.89 -6.44 -1.12
N ALA A 120 8.63 -7.75 -1.30
CA ALA A 120 9.60 -8.75 -1.73
C ALA A 120 10.16 -8.50 -3.14
N ALA A 121 9.31 -8.13 -4.08
CA ALA A 121 9.75 -7.78 -5.43
C ALA A 121 10.55 -6.48 -5.43
N VAL A 122 10.11 -5.47 -4.66
CA VAL A 122 10.78 -4.16 -4.61
C VAL A 122 12.17 -4.24 -4.01
N TRP A 123 12.39 -4.92 -2.87
CA TRP A 123 13.73 -4.97 -2.27
C TRP A 123 14.74 -5.70 -3.17
N ARG A 124 14.31 -6.76 -3.86
CA ARG A 124 15.14 -7.47 -4.84
C ARG A 124 15.45 -6.59 -6.05
N LEU A 125 14.44 -5.94 -6.62
CA LEU A 125 14.59 -5.08 -7.79
C LEU A 125 15.51 -3.87 -7.50
N MET A 126 15.39 -3.28 -6.32
CA MET A 126 16.19 -2.12 -5.91
C MET A 126 17.57 -2.51 -5.37
N GLY A 127 17.84 -3.80 -5.15
CA GLY A 127 19.10 -4.27 -4.56
C GLY A 127 19.36 -3.75 -3.14
N LEU A 128 18.30 -3.59 -2.34
CA LEU A 128 18.36 -3.05 -0.97
C LEU A 128 18.00 -4.12 0.06
N SER A 129 18.38 -3.92 1.32
CA SER A 129 17.89 -4.80 2.39
C SER A 129 16.38 -4.61 2.60
N TRP A 130 15.72 -5.69 3.04
CA TRP A 130 14.30 -5.65 3.39
C TRP A 130 14.02 -4.56 4.45
N ASN A 131 14.88 -4.44 5.47
CA ASN A 131 14.78 -3.41 6.51
C ASN A 131 14.83 -1.99 5.96
N ALA A 132 15.63 -1.73 4.91
CA ALA A 132 15.72 -0.40 4.30
C ALA A 132 14.42 -0.02 3.57
N ILE A 133 13.83 -0.97 2.85
CA ILE A 133 12.53 -0.80 2.19
C ILE A 133 11.42 -0.60 3.22
N ASP A 134 11.37 -1.45 4.25
CA ASP A 134 10.37 -1.38 5.32
C ASP A 134 10.45 -0.03 6.07
N LYS A 135 11.64 0.39 6.49
CA LYS A 135 11.84 1.70 7.13
C LYS A 135 11.39 2.86 6.23
N THR A 136 11.67 2.79 4.92
CA THR A 136 11.24 3.80 3.94
C THR A 136 9.72 3.85 3.83
N MET A 137 9.07 2.68 3.78
CA MET A 137 7.62 2.54 3.76
C MET A 137 6.98 3.13 5.02
N GLN A 138 7.45 2.74 6.21
CA GLN A 138 6.93 3.24 7.49
C GLN A 138 7.05 4.77 7.62
N GLN A 139 8.20 5.33 7.22
CA GLN A 139 8.39 6.78 7.22
C GLN A 139 7.44 7.48 6.23
N ALA A 140 7.21 6.89 5.07
CA ALA A 140 6.25 7.41 4.09
C ALA A 140 4.81 7.39 4.63
N VAL A 141 4.41 6.29 5.27
CA VAL A 141 3.09 6.15 5.92
C VAL A 141 2.93 7.16 7.04
N LYS A 142 3.91 7.29 7.94
CA LYS A 142 3.91 8.29 9.03
C LYS A 142 3.73 9.71 8.49
N ARG A 143 4.46 10.06 7.43
CA ARG A 143 4.33 11.37 6.76
C ARG A 143 2.96 11.54 6.10
N GLY A 144 2.43 10.51 5.47
CA GLY A 144 1.10 10.50 4.86
C GLY A 144 0.00 10.70 5.89
N LEU A 145 0.09 10.02 7.03
CA LEU A 145 -0.83 10.18 8.16
C LEU A 145 -0.75 11.58 8.78
N ALA A 146 0.44 12.16 8.93
CA ALA A 146 0.59 13.51 9.46
C ALA A 146 0.04 14.62 8.53
N ARG A 147 -0.02 14.36 7.22
CA ARG A 147 -0.61 15.28 6.21
C ARG A 147 -2.07 14.99 5.92
N ARG A 148 -2.60 13.90 6.49
CA ARG A 148 -3.98 13.50 6.31
C ARG A 148 -4.84 14.55 6.99
N GLY A 149 -5.67 15.23 6.20
CA GLY A 149 -6.69 16.11 6.73
C GLY A 149 -7.81 15.33 7.39
N GLU A 150 -8.83 16.07 7.77
CA GLU A 150 -10.13 15.57 8.18
C GLU A 150 -10.73 14.62 7.12
N ILE A 151 -11.20 13.43 7.53
CA ILE A 151 -11.82 12.44 6.63
C ILE A 151 -13.27 12.21 7.05
N CYS A 152 -14.19 12.58 6.15
CA CYS A 152 -15.62 12.31 6.29
C CYS A 152 -16.05 11.33 5.20
N ALA A 153 -16.14 10.04 5.55
CA ALA A 153 -16.55 8.98 4.64
C ALA A 153 -18.03 8.64 4.84
N ARG A 154 -18.80 8.54 3.75
CA ARG A 154 -20.23 8.20 3.79
C ARG A 154 -20.47 6.69 3.76
N HIS A 155 -19.67 5.97 2.98
CA HIS A 155 -19.76 4.53 2.81
C HIS A 155 -18.51 3.85 3.40
N LEU A 156 -18.69 3.17 4.53
CA LEU A 156 -17.62 2.49 5.24
C LEU A 156 -17.61 1.01 4.90
N GLY A 157 -16.42 0.46 4.66
CA GLY A 157 -16.20 -0.99 4.61
C GLY A 157 -15.31 -1.45 5.73
N VAL A 158 -15.79 -2.42 6.49
CA VAL A 158 -15.09 -3.05 7.60
C VAL A 158 -14.82 -4.51 7.22
N ASP A 159 -13.55 -4.84 7.05
CA ASP A 159 -13.11 -6.18 6.66
C ASP A 159 -12.11 -6.76 7.66
N GLU A 160 -12.15 -8.09 7.82
CA GLU A 160 -11.22 -8.85 8.67
C GLU A 160 -10.27 -9.66 7.78
N THR A 161 -9.00 -9.28 7.77
CA THR A 161 -7.97 -9.98 6.99
C THR A 161 -7.00 -10.71 7.93
N ALA A 162 -6.76 -12.00 7.67
CA ALA A 162 -5.71 -12.76 8.34
C ALA A 162 -4.34 -12.40 7.78
N PHE A 163 -3.37 -12.06 8.65
CA PHE A 163 -2.03 -11.62 8.20
C PHE A 163 -0.89 -12.60 8.53
N LYS A 164 -1.15 -13.68 9.29
CA LYS A 164 -0.22 -14.79 9.55
C LYS A 164 -0.93 -16.13 9.66
N THR A 165 -0.20 -17.21 9.41
CA THR A 165 -0.58 -18.57 9.82
C THR A 165 -0.70 -18.60 11.35
N ARG A 166 -1.88 -18.97 11.89
CA ARG A 166 -2.30 -19.05 13.32
C ARG A 166 -3.24 -17.95 13.85
N HIS A 167 -4.22 -17.52 13.08
CA HIS A 167 -5.37 -16.72 13.59
C HIS A 167 -5.02 -15.30 14.09
N ASP A 168 -3.99 -14.68 13.53
CA ASP A 168 -3.77 -13.24 13.72
C ASP A 168 -4.56 -12.46 12.65
N TYR A 169 -5.56 -11.70 13.10
CA TYR A 169 -6.46 -10.92 12.24
C TYR A 169 -6.23 -9.42 12.45
N VAL A 170 -6.31 -8.67 11.37
CA VAL A 170 -6.43 -7.22 11.40
C VAL A 170 -7.82 -6.81 10.93
N THR A 171 -8.42 -5.85 11.62
CA THR A 171 -9.65 -5.21 11.18
C THR A 171 -9.28 -3.96 10.40
N ILE A 172 -9.74 -3.85 9.17
CA ILE A 172 -9.47 -2.72 8.28
C ILE A 172 -10.77 -1.97 8.09
N VAL A 173 -10.77 -0.67 8.41
CA VAL A 173 -11.86 0.24 8.05
C VAL A 173 -11.42 1.08 6.87
N SER A 174 -12.24 1.11 5.83
CA SER A 174 -11.95 1.81 4.59
C SER A 174 -13.14 2.61 4.11
N ASP A 175 -12.84 3.75 3.47
CA ASP A 175 -13.79 4.49 2.66
C ASP A 175 -13.97 3.75 1.33
N GLN A 176 -15.19 3.33 1.04
CA GLN A 176 -15.52 2.58 -0.17
C GLN A 176 -15.56 3.47 -1.42
N ASP A 177 -15.83 4.77 -1.27
CA ASP A 177 -15.90 5.71 -2.39
C ASP A 177 -14.50 6.11 -2.84
N GLU A 178 -13.65 6.47 -1.89
CA GLU A 178 -12.30 6.94 -2.18
C GLU A 178 -11.24 5.83 -2.19
N SER A 179 -11.62 4.60 -1.85
CA SER A 179 -10.72 3.45 -1.68
C SER A 179 -9.56 3.74 -0.71
N LYS A 180 -9.87 4.43 0.40
CA LYS A 180 -8.87 4.86 1.39
C LYS A 180 -8.99 4.09 2.69
N VAL A 181 -7.87 3.58 3.20
CA VAL A 181 -7.82 2.98 4.55
C VAL A 181 -7.87 4.09 5.61
N LEU A 182 -8.91 4.06 6.42
CA LEU A 182 -9.20 4.99 7.50
C LEU A 182 -8.59 4.52 8.82
N HIS A 183 -8.71 3.24 9.12
CA HIS A 183 -8.25 2.66 10.37
C HIS A 183 -7.80 1.21 10.19
N VAL A 184 -6.81 0.79 11.00
CA VAL A 184 -6.36 -0.60 11.09
C VAL A 184 -6.23 -0.96 12.57
N SER A 185 -7.00 -1.94 13.03
CA SER A 185 -6.89 -2.50 14.39
C SER A 185 -6.14 -3.83 14.35
N SER A 186 -5.32 -4.08 15.37
CA SER A 186 -4.55 -5.31 15.56
C SER A 186 -5.36 -6.46 16.17
N ASP A 187 -6.66 -6.27 16.44
CA ASP A 187 -7.50 -7.31 17.03
C ASP A 187 -8.82 -7.52 16.26
N ARG A 188 -9.35 -8.76 16.38
CA ARG A 188 -10.70 -9.16 15.95
C ARG A 188 -11.80 -8.64 16.89
N LYS A 189 -11.44 -7.85 17.90
CA LYS A 189 -12.36 -7.51 18.98
C LYS A 189 -13.16 -6.28 18.60
N LYS A 190 -14.47 -6.38 18.81
CA LYS A 190 -15.44 -5.27 18.79
C LYS A 190 -14.94 -4.01 19.51
N ALA A 191 -14.08 -4.17 20.53
CA ALA A 191 -13.50 -3.09 21.31
C ALA A 191 -12.61 -2.13 20.50
N GLY A 192 -11.78 -2.63 19.58
CA GLY A 192 -10.89 -1.78 18.77
C GLY A 192 -11.70 -0.87 17.84
N LEU A 193 -12.68 -1.46 17.16
CA LEU A 193 -13.58 -0.71 16.27
C LEU A 193 -14.45 0.29 17.05
N LYS A 194 -14.97 -0.10 18.22
CA LYS A 194 -15.75 0.81 19.09
C LYS A 194 -14.94 2.05 19.50
N LYS A 195 -13.69 1.85 19.95
CA LYS A 195 -12.80 2.97 20.31
C LYS A 195 -12.53 3.90 19.14
N TRP A 196 -12.42 3.35 17.93
CA TRP A 196 -12.27 4.18 16.74
C TRP A 196 -13.52 5.02 16.47
N TYR A 197 -14.72 4.43 16.51
CA TYR A 197 -15.97 5.20 16.39
C TYR A 197 -16.12 6.27 17.47
N GLU A 198 -15.80 5.95 18.73
CA GLU A 198 -15.81 6.89 19.87
C GLU A 198 -14.79 8.04 19.69
N SER A 199 -13.77 7.87 18.84
CA SER A 199 -12.78 8.92 18.55
C SER A 199 -13.21 9.87 17.41
N LEU A 200 -14.27 9.54 16.67
CA LEU A 200 -14.74 10.35 15.56
C LEU A 200 -15.62 11.52 16.05
N PRO A 201 -15.54 12.69 15.40
CA PRO A 201 -16.50 13.77 15.62
C PRO A 201 -17.94 13.31 15.32
N GLU A 202 -18.91 13.82 16.08
CA GLU A 202 -20.32 13.50 15.92
C GLU A 202 -20.84 13.78 14.50
N CYS A 203 -20.39 14.88 13.87
CA CYS A 203 -20.77 15.23 12.51
C CYS A 203 -20.36 14.15 11.48
N TYR A 204 -19.29 13.39 11.74
CA TYR A 204 -18.86 12.30 10.86
C TYR A 204 -19.74 11.08 11.05
N LEU A 205 -20.08 10.75 12.30
CA LEU A 205 -20.99 9.65 12.60
C LEU A 205 -22.36 9.84 11.94
N GLN A 206 -22.84 11.10 11.90
CA GLN A 206 -24.08 11.46 11.22
C GLN A 206 -23.98 11.37 9.69
N ALA A 207 -22.81 11.67 9.12
CA ALA A 207 -22.56 11.60 7.69
C ALA A 207 -22.41 10.16 7.14
N ILE A 208 -22.19 9.17 8.00
CA ILE A 208 -22.16 7.76 7.58
C ILE A 208 -23.56 7.35 7.12
N GLU A 209 -23.67 6.95 5.85
CA GLU A 209 -24.90 6.46 5.25
C GLU A 209 -24.95 4.93 5.28
N SER A 210 -23.82 4.25 5.07
CA SER A 210 -23.76 2.79 5.11
C SER A 210 -22.45 2.25 5.69
N VAL A 211 -22.54 1.06 6.30
CA VAL A 211 -21.38 0.30 6.77
C VAL A 211 -21.51 -1.15 6.31
N SER A 212 -20.55 -1.62 5.51
CA SER A 212 -20.46 -3.04 5.15
C SER A 212 -19.60 -3.80 6.15
N ILE A 213 -20.19 -4.76 6.86
CA ILE A 213 -19.54 -5.52 7.93
C ILE A 213 -19.88 -7.00 7.78
N LEU A 214 -18.92 -7.88 8.11
CA LEU A 214 -19.11 -9.33 8.11
C LEU A 214 -19.98 -9.83 9.27
N GLU A 215 -20.04 -9.11 10.40
CA GLU A 215 -20.88 -9.46 11.55
C GLU A 215 -21.21 -8.23 12.42
N SER A 216 -22.48 -8.12 12.81
CA SER A 216 -23.11 -6.98 13.49
C SER A 216 -22.27 -6.37 14.62
N LEU A 217 -21.80 -5.14 14.42
CA LEU A 217 -20.98 -4.46 15.43
C LEU A 217 -21.63 -3.24 16.05
N LEU A 218 -22.73 -2.71 15.52
CA LEU A 218 -23.38 -1.56 16.13
C LEU A 218 -24.89 -1.67 15.98
N SER A 219 -25.59 -1.04 16.91
CA SER A 219 -27.03 -0.80 16.97
C SER A 219 -27.62 -0.08 15.73
N ALA A 220 -26.84 0.08 14.67
CA ALA A 220 -27.22 0.68 13.40
C ALA A 220 -27.73 -0.39 12.43
N GLN A 221 -28.73 -1.19 12.84
CA GLN A 221 -29.37 -2.18 11.96
C GLN A 221 -29.85 -1.54 10.64
N GLU A 222 -30.18 -0.24 10.66
CA GLU A 222 -30.66 0.54 9.52
C GLU A 222 -29.58 0.92 8.50
N LYS A 223 -28.29 0.92 8.88
CA LYS A 223 -27.17 1.33 8.01
C LYS A 223 -26.27 0.17 7.57
N ILE A 224 -26.61 -1.06 7.94
CA ILE A 224 -25.84 -2.25 7.53
C ILE A 224 -26.08 -2.50 6.05
N ALA A 225 -25.00 -2.41 5.27
CA ALA A 225 -24.99 -2.86 3.89
C ALA A 225 -24.31 -4.23 3.80
N PHE A 226 -24.89 -5.19 3.09
CA PHE A 226 -24.17 -6.42 2.79
C PHE A 226 -23.23 -6.18 1.61
N ASP A 227 -21.95 -6.47 1.81
CA ASP A 227 -20.96 -6.34 0.74
C ASP A 227 -21.27 -7.31 -0.41
N LYS A 228 -21.31 -6.79 -1.65
CA LYS A 228 -21.70 -7.56 -2.84
C LYS A 228 -20.77 -8.74 -3.09
N PHE A 229 -19.47 -8.60 -2.79
CA PHE A 229 -18.52 -9.69 -2.97
C PHE A 229 -18.82 -10.83 -2.00
N HIS A 230 -19.06 -10.53 -0.73
CA HIS A 230 -19.44 -11.53 0.27
C HIS A 230 -20.77 -12.20 -0.06
N VAL A 231 -21.79 -11.45 -0.46
CA VAL A 231 -23.09 -12.01 -0.90
C VAL A 231 -22.89 -12.95 -2.09
N THR A 232 -22.14 -12.52 -3.11
CA THR A 232 -21.85 -13.32 -4.30
C THR A 232 -21.08 -14.59 -3.95
N LYS A 233 -20.13 -14.51 -3.02
CA LYS A 233 -19.36 -15.65 -2.51
C LYS A 233 -20.26 -16.64 -1.78
N TYR A 234 -21.09 -16.20 -0.85
CA TYR A 234 -22.03 -17.07 -0.13
C TYR A 234 -23.00 -17.78 -1.08
N LEU A 235 -23.56 -17.07 -2.06
CA LEU A 235 -24.43 -17.66 -3.08
C LEU A 235 -23.67 -18.69 -3.95
N GLY A 236 -22.43 -18.39 -4.34
CA GLY A 236 -21.58 -19.32 -5.07
C GLY A 236 -21.27 -20.60 -4.27
N GLU A 237 -20.98 -20.48 -2.98
CA GLU A 237 -20.76 -21.61 -2.08
C GLU A 237 -22.02 -22.45 -1.89
N ALA A 238 -23.21 -21.82 -1.81
CA ALA A 238 -24.49 -22.51 -1.77
C ALA A 238 -24.74 -23.35 -3.04
N VAL A 239 -24.46 -22.78 -4.22
CA VAL A 239 -24.55 -23.51 -5.50
C VAL A 239 -23.60 -24.71 -5.52
N ASP A 240 -22.33 -24.53 -5.15
CA ASP A 240 -21.38 -25.66 -5.12
C ASP A 240 -21.77 -26.72 -4.07
N LYS A 241 -22.38 -26.31 -2.95
CA LYS A 241 -22.90 -27.25 -1.93
C LYS A 241 -24.02 -28.12 -2.50
N VAL A 242 -25.02 -27.50 -3.15
CA VAL A 242 -26.12 -28.24 -3.80
C VAL A 242 -25.58 -29.15 -4.90
N ARG A 243 -24.69 -28.63 -5.75
CA ARG A 243 -24.01 -29.42 -6.79
C ARG A 243 -23.30 -30.64 -6.23
N ARG A 244 -22.53 -30.50 -5.14
CA ARG A 244 -21.83 -31.64 -4.51
C ARG A 244 -22.78 -32.68 -3.91
N GLN A 245 -23.95 -32.26 -3.44
CA GLN A 245 -24.97 -33.17 -2.90
C GLN A 245 -25.66 -33.92 -4.05
N GLU A 246 -26.13 -33.19 -5.05
CA GLU A 246 -26.83 -33.74 -6.22
C GLU A 246 -25.92 -34.65 -7.05
N HIS A 247 -24.66 -34.24 -7.28
CA HIS A 247 -23.68 -35.05 -8.01
C HIS A 247 -23.46 -36.41 -7.35
N ARG A 248 -23.45 -36.50 -6.01
CA ARG A 248 -23.29 -37.77 -5.30
C ARG A 248 -24.47 -38.72 -5.53
N VAL A 249 -25.69 -38.19 -5.57
CA VAL A 249 -26.90 -38.96 -5.87
C VAL A 249 -26.86 -39.45 -7.31
N LEU A 250 -26.63 -38.55 -8.27
CA LEU A 250 -26.57 -38.90 -9.69
C LEU A 250 -25.50 -39.94 -10.01
N MET A 251 -24.32 -39.83 -9.41
CA MET A 251 -23.25 -40.83 -9.58
C MET A 251 -23.64 -42.21 -9.04
N THR A 252 -24.51 -42.28 -8.02
CA THR A 252 -25.03 -43.55 -7.48
C THR A 252 -26.05 -44.18 -8.44
N GLU A 253 -26.77 -43.35 -9.18
CA GLU A 253 -27.75 -43.72 -10.21
C GLU A 253 -27.11 -43.96 -11.59
N GLY A 254 -25.79 -43.79 -11.72
CA GLY A 254 -25.04 -43.99 -12.97
C GLY A 254 -25.00 -42.78 -13.91
N HIS A 255 -25.47 -41.62 -13.46
CA HIS A 255 -25.52 -40.38 -14.22
C HIS A 255 -24.29 -39.49 -13.96
N GLU A 256 -23.61 -39.04 -15.02
CA GLU A 256 -22.37 -38.23 -14.92
C GLU A 256 -22.57 -36.73 -15.22
N ASP A 257 -23.81 -36.23 -15.32
CA ASP A 257 -24.12 -34.88 -15.85
C ASP A 257 -23.41 -33.71 -15.14
N LEU A 258 -23.13 -33.84 -13.84
CA LEU A 258 -22.46 -32.81 -13.02
C LEU A 258 -20.93 -32.99 -12.90
N LYS A 259 -20.36 -33.99 -13.56
CA LYS A 259 -18.92 -34.30 -13.52
C LYS A 259 -18.14 -33.21 -14.25
N GLY A 260 -17.16 -32.61 -13.56
CA GLY A 260 -16.34 -31.53 -14.13
C GLY A 260 -17.03 -30.16 -14.26
N SER A 261 -18.34 -30.06 -14.00
CA SER A 261 -19.12 -28.85 -14.29
C SER A 261 -18.97 -27.73 -13.24
N LYS A 262 -18.18 -27.93 -12.17
CA LYS A 262 -18.08 -26.99 -11.03
C LYS A 262 -17.77 -25.57 -11.48
N HIS A 263 -16.77 -25.42 -12.34
CA HIS A 263 -16.32 -24.10 -12.77
C HIS A 263 -17.36 -23.42 -13.65
N ASP A 264 -18.13 -24.16 -14.43
CA ASP A 264 -19.16 -23.58 -15.30
C ASP A 264 -20.27 -22.90 -14.46
N TRP A 265 -20.64 -23.46 -13.32
CA TRP A 265 -21.62 -22.87 -12.39
C TRP A 265 -21.12 -21.62 -11.65
N LEU A 266 -19.82 -21.53 -11.40
CA LEU A 266 -19.22 -20.47 -10.57
C LEU A 266 -18.60 -19.32 -11.40
N TYR A 267 -18.43 -19.52 -12.71
CA TYR A 267 -17.79 -18.56 -13.58
C TYR A 267 -18.77 -17.50 -14.09
N ASN A 268 -18.30 -16.28 -14.28
CA ASN A 268 -19.12 -15.22 -14.85
C ASN A 268 -19.41 -15.53 -16.33
N GLN A 269 -20.69 -15.68 -16.68
CA GLN A 269 -21.15 -15.99 -18.04
C GLN A 269 -20.66 -15.00 -19.09
N ALA A 270 -20.51 -13.71 -18.74
CA ALA A 270 -20.02 -12.68 -19.64
C ALA A 270 -18.59 -12.99 -20.13
N ASN A 271 -17.78 -13.64 -19.29
CA ASN A 271 -16.40 -13.97 -19.57
C ASN A 271 -16.22 -15.37 -20.20
N MET A 272 -17.30 -16.14 -20.36
CA MET A 272 -17.23 -17.47 -20.98
C MET A 272 -17.00 -17.38 -22.50
N THR A 273 -16.21 -18.31 -23.03
CA THR A 273 -16.10 -18.48 -24.48
C THR A 273 -17.45 -18.91 -25.08
N PRO A 274 -17.74 -18.59 -26.36
CA PRO A 274 -19.00 -18.96 -27.00
C PRO A 274 -19.29 -20.48 -26.98
N GLU A 275 -18.24 -21.30 -27.07
CA GLU A 275 -18.33 -22.77 -26.98
C GLU A 275 -18.78 -23.23 -25.61
N LYS A 276 -18.13 -22.75 -24.54
CA LYS A 276 -18.50 -23.08 -23.15
C LYS A 276 -19.91 -22.59 -22.81
N ARG A 277 -20.30 -21.42 -23.32
CA ARG A 277 -21.65 -20.89 -23.11
C ARG A 277 -22.72 -21.77 -23.76
N ARG A 278 -22.43 -22.39 -24.91
CA ARG A 278 -23.33 -23.35 -25.57
C ARG A 278 -23.43 -24.66 -24.80
N SER A 279 -22.32 -25.25 -24.36
CA SER A 279 -22.35 -26.50 -23.59
C SER A 279 -23.02 -26.31 -22.23
N PHE A 280 -22.78 -25.17 -21.57
CA PHE A 280 -23.39 -24.84 -20.28
C PHE A 280 -24.90 -24.58 -20.37
N ARG A 281 -25.41 -24.14 -21.53
CA ARG A 281 -26.84 -23.89 -21.74
C ARG A 281 -27.68 -25.14 -21.42
N ALA A 282 -27.26 -26.30 -21.91
CA ALA A 282 -27.98 -27.56 -21.68
C ALA A 282 -28.06 -27.92 -20.19
N LEU A 283 -26.98 -27.69 -19.43
CA LEU A 283 -26.96 -27.91 -17.98
C LEU A 283 -27.87 -26.91 -17.25
N ARG A 284 -27.86 -25.64 -17.65
CA ARG A 284 -28.69 -24.59 -17.06
C ARG A 284 -30.19 -24.78 -17.31
N GLU A 285 -30.56 -25.33 -18.47
CA GLU A 285 -31.95 -25.56 -18.87
C GLU A 285 -32.48 -26.95 -18.42
N SER A 286 -31.69 -27.68 -17.63
CA SER A 286 -32.08 -28.97 -17.07
C SER A 286 -32.96 -28.86 -15.82
N THR A 287 -33.54 -29.98 -15.40
CA THR A 287 -34.32 -30.10 -14.15
C THR A 287 -33.46 -30.32 -12.91
N LEU A 288 -32.15 -30.11 -13.01
CA LEU A 288 -31.21 -30.28 -11.89
C LEU A 288 -31.48 -29.23 -10.80
N LYS A 289 -31.43 -29.66 -9.53
CA LYS A 289 -31.48 -28.77 -8.36
C LYS A 289 -30.34 -27.74 -8.41
N THR A 290 -29.19 -28.14 -8.95
CA THR A 290 -28.06 -27.24 -9.20
C THR A 290 -28.42 -26.12 -10.17
N ALA A 291 -29.13 -26.43 -11.26
CA ALA A 291 -29.58 -25.44 -12.24
C ALA A 291 -30.57 -24.44 -11.62
N HIS A 292 -31.53 -24.93 -10.85
CA HIS A 292 -32.46 -24.08 -10.09
C HIS A 292 -31.75 -23.17 -9.08
N THR A 293 -30.84 -23.73 -8.27
CA THR A 293 -30.09 -22.96 -7.26
C THR A 293 -29.23 -21.89 -7.90
N TRP A 294 -28.62 -22.21 -9.04
CA TRP A 294 -27.85 -21.25 -9.82
C TRP A 294 -28.72 -20.13 -10.39
N ALA A 295 -29.93 -20.44 -10.88
CA ALA A 295 -30.86 -19.41 -11.36
C ALA A 295 -31.27 -18.43 -10.25
N ILE A 296 -31.48 -18.94 -9.03
CA ILE A 296 -31.75 -18.11 -7.84
C ILE A 296 -30.55 -17.20 -7.54
N LYS A 297 -29.32 -17.73 -7.60
CA LYS A 297 -28.09 -16.93 -7.45
C LYS A 297 -28.02 -15.79 -8.47
N GLU A 298 -28.23 -16.08 -9.75
CA GLU A 298 -28.12 -15.06 -10.81
C GLU A 298 -29.21 -13.99 -10.67
N LEU A 299 -30.43 -14.37 -10.29
CA LEU A 299 -31.51 -13.43 -9.97
C LEU A 299 -31.11 -12.53 -8.81
N ALA A 300 -30.61 -13.10 -7.71
CA ALA A 300 -30.19 -12.35 -6.53
C ALA A 300 -29.02 -11.37 -6.81
N ILE A 301 -28.14 -11.69 -7.76
CA ILE A 301 -27.03 -10.81 -8.18
C ILE A 301 -27.51 -9.65 -9.08
N SER A 302 -28.67 -9.83 -9.74
CA SER A 302 -29.25 -8.84 -10.66
C SER A 302 -30.17 -7.80 -10.00
N LEU A 303 -30.61 -8.07 -8.76
CA LEU A 303 -31.36 -7.13 -7.92
C LEU A 303 -30.42 -6.06 -7.34
#